data_AF-A0A954GEG6-F1
#
_entry.id   AF-A0A954GEG6-F1
#
_cell.length_a   1.000
_cell.length_b   1.000
_cell.length_c   1.000
_cell.angle_alpha   90.00
_cell.angle_beta   90.00
_cell.angle_gamma   90.00
#
_symmetry.space_group_name_H-M   'P 1'
#
loop_
_entity.id
_entity.type
_entity.pdbx_description
1 polymer ?
#
loop_
_entity_poly.entity_id
_entity_poly.type
_entity_poly.pdbx_seq_one_letter_code
_entity_poly.pdbx_strand_id
1 'polypeptide(L)'
;MQVEQALFTSAQTRHARGYHLVARSSGITDNMAKALAVWSPSHDSLVESHAAAESLNYYRLNDEWAALTRSVNGESEYSNRGGLRLETNMLVFRASQLAGYDYHPLLLADTALSLGHLRLRDRTPQQLGTIELPQSSWGRIDEPGINEEASHEFAVRVIKQLTRSRVMIIGAARPKMMVQAVLDRLPPRVRGRVTFSTGLRPSLHRPFSLQFLPQLDDRLREKMASADVVCLDVPATVALSH
;
A
#
# COMPACT_ATOMS: atom_id res chain seq x y z
N MET A 1 6.03 18.66 7.54
CA MET A 1 5.54 18.63 6.16
C MET A 1 4.02 18.60 6.16
N GLN A 2 3.38 19.42 5.32
CA GLN A 2 1.92 19.43 5.16
C GLN A 2 1.50 18.27 4.26
N VAL A 3 0.50 17.50 4.69
CA VAL A 3 0.00 16.30 4.01
C VAL A 3 -1.52 16.32 3.99
N GLU A 4 -2.09 16.11 2.82
CA GLU A 4 -3.54 16.03 2.63
C GLU A 4 -4.03 14.63 3.01
N GLN A 5 -5.28 14.53 3.45
CA GLN A 5 -5.89 13.26 3.82
C GLN A 5 -7.09 12.96 2.92
N ALA A 6 -7.33 11.67 2.69
CA ALA A 6 -8.54 11.18 2.06
C ALA A 6 -9.01 9.90 2.74
N LEU A 7 -10.32 9.66 2.68
CA LEU A 7 -10.98 8.47 3.18
C LEU A 7 -11.85 7.88 2.07
N PHE A 8 -11.56 6.62 1.72
CA PHE A 8 -12.36 5.86 0.76
C PHE A 8 -12.98 4.65 1.45
N THR A 9 -14.30 4.56 1.39
CA THR A 9 -15.02 3.43 1.98
C THR A 9 -16.40 3.29 1.34
N SER A 10 -17.11 2.24 1.70
CA SER A 10 -18.52 2.05 1.32
C SER A 10 -19.39 2.95 2.18
N ALA A 11 -20.12 3.87 1.55
CA ALA A 11 -21.11 4.69 2.22
C ALA A 11 -22.41 4.75 1.42
N GLN A 12 -23.51 4.94 2.14
CA GLN A 12 -24.80 5.22 1.55
C GLN A 12 -25.12 6.70 1.78
N THR A 13 -25.09 7.46 0.70
CA THR A 13 -25.53 8.86 0.69
C THR A 13 -26.85 8.98 -0.06
N ARG A 14 -27.47 10.16 -0.07
CA ARG A 14 -28.64 10.43 -0.91
C ARG A 14 -28.34 10.31 -2.41
N HIS A 15 -27.07 10.42 -2.82
CA HIS A 15 -26.66 10.53 -4.22
C HIS A 15 -25.85 9.33 -4.72
N ALA A 16 -25.26 8.53 -3.83
CA ALA A 16 -24.40 7.41 -4.20
C ALA A 16 -24.53 6.24 -3.22
N ARG A 17 -24.39 5.03 -3.75
CA ARG A 17 -24.24 3.78 -2.99
C ARG A 17 -22.97 3.07 -3.44
N GLY A 18 -22.19 2.59 -2.48
CA GLY A 18 -20.98 1.81 -2.72
C GLY A 18 -19.70 2.57 -2.38
N TYR A 19 -18.60 2.10 -2.93
CA TYR A 19 -17.25 2.56 -2.61
C TYR A 19 -16.92 3.86 -3.32
N HIS A 20 -16.62 4.91 -2.54
CA HIS A 20 -16.20 6.21 -3.05
C HIS A 20 -15.36 6.96 -2.01
N LEU A 21 -14.76 8.08 -2.42
CA LEU A 21 -14.15 9.02 -1.49
C LEU A 21 -15.25 9.72 -0.69
N VAL A 22 -15.34 9.40 0.61
CA VAL A 22 -16.37 9.93 1.51
C VAL A 22 -15.93 11.22 2.20
N ALA A 23 -14.61 11.43 2.31
CA ALA A 23 -14.02 12.64 2.85
C ALA A 23 -12.64 12.89 2.22
N ARG A 24 -12.27 14.16 2.07
CA ARG A 24 -10.93 14.60 1.65
C ARG A 24 -10.61 15.97 2.20
N SER A 25 -9.32 16.25 2.35
CA SER A 25 -8.79 17.58 2.65
C SER A 25 -8.89 18.50 1.44
N SER A 26 -8.90 19.82 1.68
CA SER A 26 -9.12 20.83 0.64
C SER A 26 -8.01 20.91 -0.41
N GLY A 27 -6.81 20.41 -0.12
CA GLY A 27 -5.72 20.35 -1.09
C GLY A 27 -5.86 19.22 -2.12
N ILE A 28 -6.80 18.28 -1.95
CA ILE A 28 -7.04 17.21 -2.91
C ILE A 28 -7.98 17.68 -4.01
N THR A 29 -7.41 18.01 -5.17
CA THR A 29 -8.17 18.39 -6.38
C THR A 29 -9.06 17.26 -6.90
N ASP A 30 -10.01 17.57 -7.77
CA ASP A 30 -10.90 16.57 -8.38
C ASP A 30 -10.16 15.54 -9.23
N ASN A 31 -9.09 15.95 -9.90
CA ASN A 31 -8.24 15.03 -10.68
C ASN A 31 -7.50 14.06 -9.75
N MET A 32 -6.98 14.55 -8.62
CA MET A 32 -6.37 13.68 -7.59
C MET A 32 -7.41 12.74 -7.00
N ALA A 33 -8.62 13.23 -6.70
CA ALA A 33 -9.71 12.40 -6.18
C ALA A 33 -10.09 11.25 -7.14
N LYS A 34 -10.21 11.55 -8.44
CA LYS A 34 -10.43 10.51 -9.47
C LYS A 34 -9.30 9.50 -9.52
N ALA A 35 -8.05 9.95 -9.49
CA ALA A 35 -6.90 9.06 -9.47
C ALA A 35 -6.88 8.17 -8.21
N LEU A 36 -7.10 8.75 -7.04
CA LEU A 36 -7.20 8.00 -5.77
C LEU A 36 -8.31 6.95 -5.83
N ALA A 37 -9.48 7.27 -6.40
CA ALA A 37 -10.57 6.32 -6.55
C ALA A 37 -10.19 5.10 -7.42
N VAL A 38 -9.41 5.28 -8.49
CA VAL A 38 -8.90 4.18 -9.33
C VAL A 38 -7.96 3.27 -8.53
N TRP A 39 -7.10 3.86 -7.71
CA TRP A 39 -6.17 3.13 -6.83
C TRP A 39 -6.83 2.50 -5.61
N SER A 40 -8.05 2.91 -5.28
CA SER A 40 -8.71 2.46 -4.06
C SER A 40 -9.33 1.07 -4.24
N PRO A 41 -9.11 0.17 -3.28
CA PRO A 41 -9.76 -1.13 -3.28
C PRO A 41 -11.24 -1.02 -2.90
N SER A 42 -12.07 -1.88 -3.47
CA SER A 42 -13.47 -2.07 -3.09
C SER A 42 -13.64 -3.30 -2.17
N HIS A 43 -14.88 -3.75 -1.95
CA HIS A 43 -15.15 -5.00 -1.23
C HIS A 43 -14.30 -6.18 -1.74
N ASP A 44 -13.95 -7.09 -0.83
CA ASP A 44 -13.19 -8.33 -1.08
C ASP A 44 -11.84 -8.14 -1.81
N SER A 45 -11.26 -6.94 -1.70
CA SER A 45 -9.97 -6.61 -2.34
C SER A 45 -8.77 -6.92 -1.47
N LEU A 46 -8.93 -7.18 -0.17
CA LEU A 46 -7.85 -7.70 0.66
C LEU A 46 -7.65 -9.19 0.36
N VAL A 47 -6.40 -9.62 0.45
CA VAL A 47 -6.02 -11.02 0.23
C VAL A 47 -6.57 -11.89 1.36
N GLU A 48 -6.41 -11.43 2.60
CA GLU A 48 -6.96 -12.06 3.79
C GLU A 48 -8.35 -11.49 4.10
N SER A 49 -9.26 -12.35 4.60
CA SER A 49 -10.65 -11.99 4.90
C SER A 49 -10.92 -11.72 6.38
N HIS A 50 -9.95 -11.92 7.27
CA HIS A 50 -10.15 -11.71 8.71
C HIS A 50 -10.14 -10.23 9.10
N ALA A 51 -10.68 -9.91 10.28
CA ALA A 51 -10.81 -8.53 10.76
C ALA A 51 -9.46 -7.79 10.91
N ALA A 52 -8.39 -8.52 11.21
CA ALA A 52 -7.04 -7.95 11.32
C ALA A 52 -6.34 -7.75 9.96
N ALA A 53 -6.99 -8.07 8.84
CA ALA A 53 -6.37 -8.01 7.53
C ALA A 53 -6.15 -6.55 7.13
N GLU A 54 -4.95 -6.25 6.66
CA GLU A 54 -4.59 -4.91 6.24
C GLU A 54 -3.70 -4.92 4.99
N SER A 55 -3.68 -3.79 4.29
CA SER A 55 -2.71 -3.52 3.24
C SER A 55 -2.18 -2.12 3.37
N LEU A 56 -0.85 -2.00 3.39
CA LEU A 56 -0.14 -0.75 3.22
C LEU A 56 0.28 -0.63 1.76
N ASN A 57 -0.04 0.50 1.14
CA ASN A 57 0.21 0.71 -0.27
C ASN A 57 0.87 2.06 -0.51
N TYR A 58 1.72 2.13 -1.52
CA TYR A 58 2.33 3.37 -1.98
C TYR A 58 2.29 3.45 -3.50
N TYR A 59 1.91 4.61 -4.03
CA TYR A 59 1.87 4.85 -5.45
C TYR A 59 1.98 6.33 -5.81
N ARG A 60 2.33 6.60 -7.06
CA ARG A 60 2.40 7.94 -7.63
C ARG A 60 1.04 8.29 -8.25
N LEU A 61 0.53 9.48 -7.95
CA LEU A 61 -0.64 10.04 -8.63
C LEU A 61 -0.23 10.68 -9.96
N ASN A 62 0.93 11.34 -9.96
CA ASN A 62 1.61 11.93 -11.11
C ASN A 62 3.07 12.25 -10.71
N ASP A 63 3.78 13.04 -11.51
CA ASP A 63 5.17 13.44 -11.27
C ASP A 63 5.37 14.34 -10.04
N GLU A 64 4.32 14.96 -9.54
CA GLU A 64 4.40 15.84 -8.38
C GLU A 64 3.85 15.19 -7.12
N TRP A 65 2.86 14.31 -7.22
CA TRP A 65 2.08 13.82 -6.09
C TRP A 65 2.19 12.33 -5.90
N ALA A 66 2.31 11.90 -4.64
CA ALA A 66 2.29 10.51 -4.24
C ALA A 66 1.20 10.31 -3.19
N ALA A 67 0.77 9.06 -3.05
CA ALA A 67 -0.16 8.63 -2.04
C ALA A 67 0.41 7.43 -1.28
N LEU A 68 0.24 7.45 0.04
CA LEU A 68 0.43 6.32 0.92
C LEU A 68 -0.95 5.97 1.49
N THR A 69 -1.37 4.72 1.38
CA THR A 69 -2.69 4.30 1.84
C THR A 69 -2.60 3.08 2.75
N ARG A 70 -3.49 3.03 3.74
CA ARG A 70 -3.73 1.84 4.56
C ARG A 70 -5.18 1.42 4.41
N SER A 71 -5.38 0.21 3.90
CA SER A 71 -6.69 -0.43 3.77
C SER A 71 -6.86 -1.45 4.87
N VAL A 72 -7.99 -1.41 5.57
CA VAL A 72 -8.33 -2.34 6.65
C VAL A 72 -9.78 -2.76 6.56
N ASN A 73 -10.06 -3.97 7.01
CA ASN A 73 -11.43 -4.37 7.30
C ASN A 73 -11.94 -3.60 8.53
N GLY A 74 -13.02 -2.84 8.34
CA GLY A 74 -13.77 -2.17 9.40
C GLY A 74 -14.94 -3.02 9.89
N GLU A 75 -15.98 -2.35 10.39
CA GLU A 75 -17.22 -3.02 10.82
C GLU A 75 -18.00 -3.67 9.66
N SER A 76 -19.03 -4.45 9.99
CA SER A 76 -19.89 -5.10 9.00
C SER A 76 -20.38 -4.12 7.94
N GLU A 77 -20.35 -4.53 6.67
CA GLU A 77 -20.87 -3.71 5.58
C GLU A 77 -22.39 -3.51 5.73
N TYR A 78 -22.90 -2.33 5.37
CA TYR A 78 -24.34 -2.03 5.38
C TYR A 78 -25.15 -2.92 4.42
N SER A 79 -24.48 -3.66 3.55
CA SER A 79 -25.13 -4.58 2.63
C SER A 79 -25.52 -5.86 3.38
N ASN A 80 -26.76 -6.33 3.24
CA ASN A 80 -27.20 -7.64 3.74
C ASN A 80 -26.44 -8.84 3.10
N ARG A 81 -25.36 -8.58 2.36
CA ARG A 81 -24.51 -9.59 1.72
C ARG A 81 -23.48 -10.18 2.69
N GLY A 82 -23.36 -9.62 3.88
CA GLY A 82 -22.34 -10.02 4.85
C GLY A 82 -20.94 -9.57 4.42
N GLY A 83 -19.99 -9.66 5.35
CA GLY A 83 -18.60 -9.23 5.13
C GLY A 83 -18.27 -7.90 5.78
N LEU A 84 -16.97 -7.61 5.82
CA LEU A 84 -16.43 -6.42 6.49
C LEU A 84 -16.31 -5.28 5.48
N ARG A 85 -16.73 -4.08 5.90
CA ARG A 85 -16.57 -2.86 5.11
C ARG A 85 -15.09 -2.56 5.00
N LEU A 86 -14.58 -2.38 3.78
CA LEU A 86 -13.20 -1.96 3.60
C LEU A 86 -13.08 -0.44 3.80
N GLU A 87 -12.16 -0.02 4.67
CA GLU A 87 -11.81 1.38 4.87
C GLU A 87 -10.38 1.62 4.39
N THR A 88 -10.20 2.60 3.49
CA THR A 88 -8.89 3.01 3.01
C THR A 88 -8.59 4.44 3.44
N ASN A 89 -7.67 4.56 4.40
CA ASN A 89 -7.12 5.82 4.88
C ASN A 89 -5.94 6.21 4.00
N MET A 90 -5.89 7.48 3.58
CA MET A 90 -4.92 7.95 2.59
C MET A 90 -4.21 9.20 3.07
N LEU A 91 -2.92 9.23 2.80
CA LEU A 91 -2.06 10.41 2.91
C LEU A 91 -1.56 10.78 1.53
N VAL A 92 -1.77 12.04 1.15
CA VAL A 92 -1.41 12.57 -0.17
C VAL A 92 -0.46 13.74 0.00
N PHE A 93 0.70 13.63 -0.62
CA PHE A 93 1.82 14.54 -0.40
C PHE A 93 2.61 14.75 -1.69
N ARG A 94 3.40 15.82 -1.74
CA ARG A 94 4.32 16.06 -2.85
C ARG A 94 5.46 15.04 -2.78
N ALA A 95 5.81 14.46 -3.92
CA ALA A 95 6.90 13.51 -4.09
C ALA A 95 8.20 13.97 -3.42
N SER A 96 8.50 15.27 -3.59
CA SER A 96 9.72 15.91 -3.08
C SER A 96 9.77 15.95 -1.56
N GLN A 97 8.63 15.93 -0.86
CA GLN A 97 8.61 15.87 0.60
C GLN A 97 9.16 14.54 1.15
N LEU A 98 9.17 13.48 0.33
CA LEU A 98 9.75 12.21 0.73
C LEU A 98 11.29 12.26 0.83
N ALA A 99 11.93 13.34 0.37
CA ALA A 99 13.37 13.53 0.52
C ALA A 99 13.83 13.50 1.99
N GLY A 100 13.05 14.06 2.92
CA GLY A 100 13.35 14.00 4.35
C GLY A 100 13.22 12.59 4.95
N TYR A 101 12.63 11.66 4.21
CA TYR A 101 12.50 10.25 4.55
C TYR A 101 13.42 9.38 3.68
N ASP A 102 14.47 9.96 3.09
CA ASP A 102 15.39 9.30 2.15
C ASP A 102 14.67 8.57 0.99
N TYR A 103 13.57 9.20 0.54
CA TYR A 103 12.63 8.67 -0.45
C TYR A 103 12.04 7.30 -0.10
N HIS A 104 12.02 6.95 1.20
CA HIS A 104 11.59 5.66 1.71
C HIS A 104 10.13 5.71 2.22
N PRO A 105 9.14 5.28 1.41
CA PRO A 105 7.71 5.39 1.77
C PRO A 105 7.31 4.66 3.06
N LEU A 106 7.99 3.57 3.44
CA LEU A 106 7.69 2.89 4.71
C LEU A 106 8.08 3.72 5.95
N LEU A 107 9.13 4.55 5.89
CA LEU A 107 9.50 5.40 7.03
C LEU A 107 8.42 6.48 7.28
N LEU A 108 7.84 7.00 6.20
CA LEU A 108 6.69 7.90 6.27
C LEU A 108 5.46 7.16 6.83
N ALA A 109 5.23 5.92 6.41
CA ALA A 109 4.14 5.10 6.92
C ALA A 109 4.25 4.85 8.42
N ASP A 110 5.43 4.47 8.90
CA ASP A 110 5.68 4.23 10.32
C ASP A 110 5.48 5.48 11.17
N THR A 111 5.93 6.63 10.65
CA THR A 111 5.71 7.94 11.28
C THR A 111 4.20 8.25 11.35
N ALA A 112 3.49 8.10 10.25
CA ALA A 112 2.05 8.34 10.19
C ALA A 112 1.22 7.39 11.06
N LEU A 113 1.61 6.12 11.15
CA LEU A 113 0.96 5.11 12.00
C LEU A 113 1.20 5.40 13.49
N SER A 114 2.44 5.74 13.84
CA SER A 114 2.83 6.14 15.21
C SER A 114 2.02 7.35 15.68
N LEU A 115 1.81 8.33 14.81
CA LEU A 115 0.98 9.52 15.07
C LEU A 115 -0.52 9.29 14.93
N GLY A 116 -0.95 8.10 14.53
CA GLY A 116 -2.36 7.70 14.47
C GLY A 116 -3.13 8.11 13.21
N HIS A 117 -2.49 8.74 12.21
CA HIS A 117 -3.17 9.27 11.02
C HIS A 117 -3.73 8.20 10.07
N LEU A 118 -3.13 7.00 10.09
CA LEU A 118 -3.53 5.84 9.29
C LEU A 118 -4.34 4.78 10.08
N ARG A 119 -4.76 5.09 11.32
CA ARG A 119 -5.61 4.21 12.12
C ARG A 119 -7.04 4.18 11.57
N LEU A 120 -7.75 3.09 11.85
CA LEU A 120 -9.18 2.97 11.60
C LEU A 120 -9.90 4.07 12.42
N ARG A 121 -10.89 4.74 11.81
CA ARG A 121 -11.65 5.80 12.48
C ARG A 121 -12.95 5.24 13.03
N ASP A 122 -13.30 5.64 14.26
CA ASP A 122 -14.57 5.25 14.88
C ASP A 122 -15.78 5.88 14.17
N ARG A 123 -15.58 7.04 13.53
CA ARG A 123 -16.61 7.78 12.81
C ARG A 123 -16.06 8.34 11.52
N THR A 124 -16.86 8.25 10.45
CA THR A 124 -16.57 8.88 9.16
C THR A 124 -16.72 10.39 9.30
N PRO A 125 -15.64 11.19 9.18
CA PRO A 125 -15.74 12.64 9.22
C PRO A 125 -16.38 13.16 7.94
N GLN A 126 -17.09 14.29 8.01
CA GLN A 126 -17.62 14.97 6.81
C GLN A 126 -16.52 15.68 6.01
N GLN A 127 -15.49 16.17 6.71
CA GLN A 127 -14.35 16.85 6.13
C GLN A 127 -13.08 16.43 6.86
N LEU A 128 -11.99 16.26 6.11
CA LEU A 128 -10.67 16.02 6.67
C LEU A 128 -9.84 17.31 6.59
N GLY A 129 -9.03 17.58 7.60
CA GLY A 129 -8.05 18.66 7.57
C GLY A 129 -6.74 18.22 6.92
N THR A 130 -5.94 19.17 6.46
CA THR A 130 -4.50 18.91 6.20
C THR A 130 -3.84 18.60 7.55
N ILE A 131 -2.87 17.68 7.56
CA ILE A 131 -2.10 17.32 8.75
C ILE A 131 -0.64 17.71 8.58
N GLU A 132 0.03 17.91 9.70
CA GLU A 132 1.46 18.10 9.75
C GLU A 132 2.16 16.82 10.23
N LEU A 133 3.03 16.28 9.39
CA LEU A 133 3.97 15.23 9.77
C LEU A 133 5.36 15.82 10.00
N PRO A 134 6.26 15.16 10.74
CA PRO A 134 7.68 15.53 10.78
C PRO A 134 8.27 15.72 9.38
N GLN A 135 9.26 16.62 9.24
CA GLN A 135 9.94 16.82 7.96
C GLN A 135 10.85 15.64 7.58
N SER A 136 11.26 14.82 8.56
CA SER A 136 12.11 13.65 8.38
C SER A 136 11.72 12.52 9.34
N SER A 137 12.17 11.30 9.04
CA SER A 137 11.97 10.17 9.94
C SER A 137 12.80 10.32 11.22
N TRP A 138 12.38 9.67 12.30
CA TRP A 138 13.13 9.57 13.56
C TRP A 138 14.16 8.43 13.57
N GLY A 139 14.53 7.92 12.40
CA GLY A 139 15.31 6.69 12.26
C GLY A 139 14.42 5.45 12.16
N ARG A 140 15.06 4.29 12.01
CA ARG A 140 14.40 2.99 11.87
C ARG A 140 14.60 2.19 13.15
N ILE A 141 13.56 1.47 13.58
CA ILE A 141 13.71 0.41 14.56
C ILE A 141 14.05 -0.84 13.74
N ASP A 142 15.25 -1.38 13.92
CA ASP A 142 15.61 -2.64 13.28
C ASP A 142 14.75 -3.76 13.89
N GLU A 143 13.92 -4.38 13.07
CA GLU A 143 13.15 -5.55 13.46
C GLU A 143 14.07 -6.78 13.36
N PRO A 144 14.41 -7.45 14.46
CA PRO A 144 15.19 -8.68 14.41
C PRO A 144 14.37 -9.80 13.74
N GLY A 145 15.07 -10.81 13.22
CA GLY A 145 14.44 -12.06 12.78
C GLY A 145 14.30 -12.23 11.27
N ILE A 146 15.24 -11.72 10.47
CA ILE A 146 15.39 -12.14 9.07
C ILE A 146 16.79 -12.70 8.86
N ASN A 147 16.90 -13.87 8.21
CA ASN A 147 18.16 -14.32 7.61
C ASN A 147 18.60 -13.28 6.57
N GLU A 148 19.55 -12.43 6.97
CA GLU A 148 19.98 -11.26 6.20
C GLU A 148 20.55 -11.65 4.83
N GLU A 149 21.29 -12.75 4.75
CA GLU A 149 21.94 -13.20 3.52
C GLU A 149 20.93 -13.73 2.50
N ALA A 150 20.05 -14.67 2.92
CA ALA A 150 19.03 -15.22 2.03
C ALA A 150 18.06 -14.12 1.55
N SER A 151 17.71 -13.19 2.43
CA SER A 151 16.85 -12.06 2.09
C SER A 151 17.57 -11.04 1.22
N HIS A 152 18.89 -10.90 1.38
CA HIS A 152 19.70 -10.07 0.50
C HIS A 152 19.67 -10.59 -0.93
N GLU A 153 19.99 -11.87 -1.13
CA GLU A 153 20.01 -12.48 -2.46
C GLU A 153 18.64 -12.37 -3.15
N PHE A 154 17.57 -12.69 -2.41
CA PHE A 154 16.22 -12.60 -2.95
C PHE A 154 15.81 -11.16 -3.29
N ALA A 155 16.13 -10.17 -2.45
CA ALA A 155 15.86 -8.77 -2.74
C ALA A 155 16.61 -8.29 -4.00
N VAL A 156 17.86 -8.70 -4.21
CA VAL A 156 18.62 -8.40 -5.43
C VAL A 156 17.93 -9.01 -6.66
N ARG A 157 17.44 -10.25 -6.57
CA ARG A 157 16.66 -10.89 -7.64
C ARG A 157 15.38 -10.12 -7.95
N VAL A 158 14.65 -9.66 -6.93
CA VAL A 158 13.44 -8.83 -7.08
C VAL A 158 13.79 -7.51 -7.79
N ILE A 159 14.82 -6.81 -7.36
CA ILE A 159 15.27 -5.53 -7.96
C ILE A 159 15.61 -5.72 -9.43
N LYS A 160 16.36 -6.78 -9.77
CA LYS A 160 16.70 -7.09 -11.17
C LYS A 160 15.44 -7.21 -12.04
N GLN A 161 14.37 -7.83 -11.53
CA GLN A 161 13.11 -7.96 -12.26
C GLN A 161 12.29 -6.67 -12.30
N LEU A 162 12.27 -5.89 -11.22
CA LEU A 162 11.56 -4.61 -11.16
C LEU A 162 12.04 -3.58 -12.20
N THR A 163 13.27 -3.72 -12.70
CA THR A 163 13.78 -2.86 -13.79
C THR A 163 13.15 -3.16 -15.16
N ARG A 164 12.45 -4.28 -15.31
CA ARG A 164 11.95 -4.78 -16.61
C ARG A 164 10.45 -4.97 -16.63
N SER A 165 9.90 -5.50 -15.54
CA SER A 165 8.50 -5.91 -15.44
C SER A 165 7.97 -5.62 -14.04
N ARG A 166 6.66 -5.77 -13.86
CA ARG A 166 6.07 -5.79 -12.53
C ARG A 166 6.39 -7.12 -11.84
N VAL A 167 6.52 -7.11 -10.53
CA VAL A 167 6.86 -8.29 -9.73
C VAL A 167 5.75 -8.60 -8.74
N MET A 168 5.38 -9.88 -8.69
CA MET A 168 4.50 -10.42 -7.66
C MET A 168 5.27 -11.45 -6.84
N ILE A 169 5.38 -11.22 -5.54
CA ILE A 169 6.08 -12.11 -4.61
C ILE A 169 5.07 -13.05 -3.97
N ILE A 170 5.32 -14.36 -4.06
CA ILE A 170 4.43 -15.42 -3.58
C ILE A 170 5.00 -16.05 -2.31
N GLY A 171 4.18 -16.19 -1.27
CA GLY A 171 4.56 -16.85 -0.01
C GLY A 171 5.35 -15.99 0.97
N ALA A 172 5.31 -14.66 0.84
CA ALA A 172 5.96 -13.77 1.81
C ALA A 172 5.12 -13.66 3.10
N ALA A 173 5.62 -14.21 4.21
CA ALA A 173 4.97 -14.11 5.51
C ALA A 173 4.94 -12.67 6.07
N ARG A 174 5.95 -11.84 5.75
CA ARG A 174 6.07 -10.44 6.18
C ARG A 174 6.29 -9.51 4.98
N PRO A 175 5.25 -9.23 4.17
CA PRO A 175 5.37 -8.40 2.95
C PRO A 175 6.05 -7.04 3.18
N LYS A 176 5.73 -6.35 4.29
CA LYS A 176 6.34 -5.06 4.64
C LYS A 176 7.86 -5.15 4.77
N MET A 177 8.39 -6.19 5.41
CA MET A 177 9.84 -6.38 5.55
C MET A 177 10.50 -6.68 4.21
N MET A 178 9.83 -7.42 3.32
CA MET A 178 10.35 -7.66 1.97
C MET A 178 10.39 -6.36 1.14
N VAL A 179 9.36 -5.51 1.24
CA VAL A 179 9.38 -4.16 0.65
C VAL A 179 10.56 -3.36 1.20
N GLN A 180 10.76 -3.37 2.53
CA GLN A 180 11.89 -2.70 3.18
C GLN A 180 13.23 -3.18 2.61
N ALA A 181 13.45 -4.51 2.56
CA ALA A 181 14.68 -5.11 2.05
C ALA A 181 14.97 -4.72 0.59
N VAL A 182 13.92 -4.64 -0.24
CA VAL A 182 14.03 -4.18 -1.64
C VAL A 182 14.38 -2.69 -1.69
N LEU A 183 13.66 -1.85 -0.95
CA LEU A 183 13.84 -0.39 -0.98
C LEU A 183 15.22 0.02 -0.46
N ASP A 184 15.72 -0.58 0.62
CA ASP A 184 17.02 -0.24 1.20
C ASP A 184 18.18 -0.37 0.21
N ARG A 185 18.07 -1.33 -0.71
CA ARG A 185 19.09 -1.63 -1.74
C ARG A 185 18.98 -0.76 -2.98
N LEU A 186 17.90 -0.01 -3.13
CA LEU A 186 17.73 0.93 -4.24
C LEU A 186 18.35 2.29 -3.90
N PRO A 187 18.91 3.01 -4.88
CA PRO A 187 19.27 4.41 -4.70
C PRO A 187 18.05 5.23 -4.26
N PRO A 188 18.19 6.25 -3.38
CA PRO A 188 17.05 6.98 -2.82
C PRO A 188 16.04 7.46 -3.88
N ARG A 189 16.50 8.09 -4.96
CA ARG A 189 15.63 8.59 -6.04
C ARG A 189 14.79 7.50 -6.74
N VAL A 190 15.24 6.25 -6.71
CA VAL A 190 14.53 5.11 -7.29
C VAL A 190 13.48 4.56 -6.30
N ARG A 191 13.75 4.59 -4.98
CA ARG A 191 12.83 4.12 -3.94
C ARG A 191 11.45 4.76 -4.05
N GLY A 192 11.40 6.09 -4.18
CA GLY A 192 10.16 6.84 -4.33
C GLY A 192 9.42 6.63 -5.65
N ARG A 193 9.95 5.81 -6.57
CA ARG A 193 9.27 5.43 -7.82
C ARG A 193 8.68 4.03 -7.78
N VAL A 194 9.13 3.17 -6.86
CA VAL A 194 8.62 1.81 -6.70
C VAL A 194 7.26 1.87 -6.03
N THR A 195 6.22 1.51 -6.78
CA THR A 195 4.85 1.41 -6.26
C THR A 195 4.60 0.01 -5.73
N PHE A 196 3.94 -0.11 -4.56
CA PHE A 196 3.69 -1.40 -3.95
C PHE A 196 2.35 -1.50 -3.23
N SER A 197 1.90 -2.74 -3.01
CA SER A 197 0.77 -3.09 -2.14
C SER A 197 1.14 -4.34 -1.36
N THR A 198 1.00 -4.32 -0.04
CA THR A 198 1.39 -5.45 0.83
C THR A 198 0.31 -6.51 1.04
N GLY A 199 -0.96 -6.24 0.69
CA GLY A 199 -2.08 -7.12 1.02
C GLY A 199 -3.33 -6.97 0.15
N LEU A 200 -3.29 -6.22 -0.96
CA LEU A 200 -4.38 -6.18 -1.93
C LEU A 200 -4.27 -7.30 -2.97
N ARG A 201 -5.43 -7.83 -3.36
CA ARG A 201 -5.57 -8.73 -4.51
C ARG A 201 -5.16 -8.02 -5.80
N PRO A 202 -4.62 -8.77 -6.79
CA PRO A 202 -4.10 -8.18 -8.01
C PRO A 202 -5.21 -7.50 -8.81
N SER A 203 -4.88 -6.36 -9.40
CA SER A 203 -5.80 -5.61 -10.26
C SER A 203 -5.04 -5.02 -11.45
N LEU A 204 -5.65 -5.11 -12.63
CA LEU A 204 -5.13 -4.48 -13.85
C LEU A 204 -5.26 -2.94 -13.80
N HIS A 205 -6.24 -2.44 -13.03
CA HIS A 205 -6.45 -1.00 -12.87
C HIS A 205 -5.50 -0.37 -11.83
N ARG A 206 -4.82 -1.19 -11.03
CA ARG A 206 -3.87 -0.75 -10.00
C ARG A 206 -2.50 -1.35 -10.30
N PRO A 207 -1.73 -0.75 -11.22
CA PRO A 207 -0.48 -1.33 -11.69
C PRO A 207 0.67 -1.11 -10.69
N PHE A 208 0.55 -1.66 -9.49
CA PHE A 208 1.68 -1.68 -8.54
C PHE A 208 2.85 -2.44 -9.17
N SER A 209 4.06 -1.88 -9.06
CA SER A 209 5.29 -2.52 -9.53
C SER A 209 5.68 -3.73 -8.68
N LEU A 210 5.32 -3.71 -7.39
CA LEU A 210 5.58 -4.79 -6.45
C LEU A 210 4.31 -5.19 -5.70
N GLN A 211 3.91 -6.45 -5.79
CA GLN A 211 2.72 -7.00 -5.12
C GLN A 211 3.04 -8.29 -4.37
N PHE A 212 2.18 -8.67 -3.43
CA PHE A 212 2.38 -9.85 -2.60
C PHE A 212 1.12 -10.71 -2.56
N LEU A 213 1.30 -12.02 -2.60
CA LEU A 213 0.24 -13.00 -2.35
C LEU A 213 0.79 -14.15 -1.48
N PRO A 214 -0.02 -14.75 -0.60
CA PRO A 214 0.38 -15.92 0.17
C PRO A 214 0.52 -17.14 -0.73
N GLN A 215 -0.33 -17.26 -1.74
CA GLN A 215 -0.38 -18.37 -2.67
C GLN A 215 -0.85 -17.90 -4.04
N LEU A 216 -0.51 -18.67 -5.07
CA LEU A 216 -0.85 -18.38 -6.46
C LEU A 216 -1.32 -19.66 -7.15
N ASP A 217 -2.56 -19.65 -7.66
CA ASP A 217 -3.06 -20.71 -8.52
C ASP A 217 -2.59 -20.53 -9.98
N ASP A 218 -2.64 -21.61 -10.76
CA ASP A 218 -2.14 -21.64 -12.15
C ASP A 218 -2.89 -20.64 -13.06
N ARG A 219 -4.20 -20.51 -12.87
CA ARG A 219 -5.05 -19.59 -13.66
C ARG A 219 -4.63 -18.14 -13.42
N LEU A 220 -4.39 -17.77 -12.17
CA LEU A 220 -3.94 -16.43 -11.81
C LEU A 220 -2.50 -16.21 -12.28
N ARG A 221 -1.63 -17.23 -12.23
CA ARG A 221 -0.27 -17.17 -12.77
C ARG A 221 -0.25 -16.87 -14.27
N GLU A 222 -1.06 -17.58 -15.07
CA GLU A 222 -1.21 -17.33 -16.50
C GLU A 222 -1.73 -15.91 -16.79
N LYS A 223 -2.76 -15.48 -16.04
CA LYS A 223 -3.31 -14.13 -16.14
C LYS A 223 -2.26 -13.06 -15.84
N MET A 224 -1.44 -13.26 -14.81
CA MET A 224 -0.37 -12.34 -14.44
C MET A 224 0.74 -12.30 -15.49
N ALA A 225 1.13 -13.45 -16.05
CA ALA A 225 2.11 -13.51 -17.13
C ALA A 225 1.64 -12.73 -18.37
N SER A 226 0.36 -12.87 -18.76
CA SER A 226 -0.22 -12.10 -19.88
C SER A 226 -0.24 -10.58 -19.66
N ALA A 227 -0.11 -10.15 -18.41
CA ALA A 227 -0.09 -8.76 -18.00
C ALA A 227 1.34 -8.25 -17.69
N ASP A 228 2.38 -8.96 -18.15
CA ASP A 228 3.79 -8.64 -17.88
C ASP A 228 4.11 -8.50 -16.37
N VAL A 229 3.60 -9.46 -15.60
CA VAL A 229 3.91 -9.61 -14.17
C VAL A 229 4.72 -10.89 -13.96
N VAL A 230 5.93 -10.74 -13.44
CA VAL A 230 6.79 -11.86 -13.07
C VAL A 230 6.45 -12.30 -11.65
N CYS A 231 6.01 -13.55 -11.50
CA CYS A 231 5.76 -14.16 -10.19
C CYS A 231 7.04 -14.80 -9.64
N LEU A 232 7.43 -14.45 -8.42
CA LEU A 232 8.61 -14.97 -7.72
C LEU A 232 8.20 -15.60 -6.40
N ASP A 233 8.41 -16.90 -6.26
CA ASP A 233 8.19 -17.62 -5.01
C ASP A 233 9.31 -17.31 -4.00
N VAL A 234 8.94 -16.99 -2.77
CA VAL A 234 9.88 -16.76 -1.67
C VAL A 234 10.57 -18.08 -1.32
N PRO A 235 11.92 -18.13 -1.30
CA PRO A 235 12.64 -19.33 -0.91
C PRO A 235 12.32 -19.73 0.54
N ALA A 236 12.29 -21.03 0.83
CA ALA A 236 12.07 -21.53 2.20
C ALA A 236 13.08 -20.96 3.21
N THR A 237 14.31 -20.66 2.79
CA THR A 237 15.36 -20.04 3.61
C THR A 237 15.04 -18.63 4.06
N VAL A 238 14.20 -17.91 3.31
CA VAL A 238 13.71 -16.56 3.65
C VAL A 238 12.44 -16.65 4.49
N ALA A 239 11.59 -17.65 4.24
CA ALA A 239 10.29 -17.81 4.91
C ALA A 239 10.40 -18.22 6.39
N LEU A 240 11.44 -18.94 6.79
CA LEU A 240 11.56 -19.60 8.11
C LEU A 240 12.21 -18.74 9.22
N SER A 241 12.46 -17.46 8.99
CA SER A 241 13.05 -16.59 10.02
C SER A 241 11.93 -16.14 10.99
N HIS A 242 11.72 -16.93 12.04
CA HIS A 242 10.78 -16.66 13.14
C HIS A 242 11.53 -16.27 14.40
#